data_AF-A0A453ATD2-F1
#
_entry.id   AF-A0A453ATD2-F1
#
_cell.length_a   1.000
_cell.length_b   1.000
_cell.length_c   1.000
_cell.angle_alpha   90.00
_cell.angle_beta   90.00
_cell.angle_gamma   90.00
#
_symmetry.space_group_name_H-M   'P 1'
#
loop_
_entity.id
_entity.type
_entity.pdbx_description
1 polymer ?
#
loop_
_entity_poly.entity_id
_entity_poly.type
_entity_poly.pdbx_seq_one_letter_code
_entity_poly.pdbx_strand_id
1 'polypeptide(L)' 'KTEFGQEIDAHDAVFRDNEAPVNKKYAKYVGLKRDFRLVVRGAARNMAPILKGSCNALILISSS' A
#
# COMPACT_ATOMS: atom_id res chain seq x y z
N LYS A 1 -19.59 2.00 -4.97
CA LYS A 1 -18.21 2.01 -4.41
C LYS A 1 -18.09 3.25 -3.56
N THR A 2 -17.60 3.11 -2.33
CA THR A 2 -17.44 4.21 -1.37
C THR A 2 -16.12 4.95 -1.60
N GLU A 3 -16.12 6.26 -1.42
CA GLU A 3 -15.01 7.16 -1.79
C GLU A 3 -14.21 7.60 -0.55
N PHE A 4 -13.48 6.66 0.06
CA PHE A 4 -12.77 6.88 1.31
C PHE A 4 -11.35 7.41 1.15
N GLY A 5 -10.91 7.76 -0.06
CA GLY A 5 -9.50 8.02 -0.31
C GLY A 5 -8.90 9.16 0.52
N GLN A 6 -9.65 10.25 0.66
CA GLN A 6 -9.21 11.40 1.48
C GLN A 6 -9.22 11.09 2.97
N GLU A 7 -10.23 10.36 3.45
CA GLU A 7 -10.34 9.93 4.84
C GLU A 7 -9.17 9.01 5.22
N ILE A 8 -8.83 8.06 4.35
CA ILE A 8 -7.68 7.17 4.54
C ILE A 8 -6.37 7.97 4.59
N ASP A 9 -6.16 8.90 3.65
CA ASP A 9 -4.94 9.70 3.59
C ASP A 9 -4.78 10.69 4.77
N ALA A 10 -5.88 11.03 5.46
CA ALA A 10 -5.89 11.91 6.62
C ALA A 10 -5.39 11.24 7.92
N HIS A 11 -5.28 9.91 7.97
CA HIS A 11 -4.73 9.20 9.12
C HIS A 11 -3.22 9.45 9.27
N ASP A 12 -2.70 9.41 10.49
CA ASP A 12 -1.26 9.56 10.76
C ASP A 12 -0.43 8.49 10.04
N ALA A 13 -0.93 7.25 10.01
CA ALA A 13 -0.31 6.15 9.29
C ALA A 13 -1.35 5.24 8.62
N VAL A 14 -1.01 4.70 7.45
CA VAL A 14 -1.83 3.74 6.70
C VAL A 14 -1.08 2.42 6.50
N PHE A 15 -1.71 1.35 6.98
CA PHE A 15 -1.28 -0.03 6.72
C PHE A 15 -1.94 -0.57 5.45
N ARG A 16 -1.15 -1.16 4.57
CA ARG A 16 -1.64 -1.85 3.37
C ARG A 16 -1.21 -3.30 3.38
N ASP A 17 -2.11 -4.19 2.99
CA ASP A 17 -1.82 -5.61 2.88
C ASP A 17 -1.58 -6.02 1.41
N ASN A 18 -0.66 -6.96 1.20
CA ASN A 18 -0.36 -7.65 -0.05
C ASN A 18 0.04 -6.74 -1.23
N GLU A 19 -0.55 -6.96 -2.41
CA GLU A 19 -0.20 -6.32 -3.69
C GLU A 19 -1.15 -5.17 -4.08
N ALA A 20 -1.98 -4.67 -3.14
CA ALA A 20 -3.01 -3.68 -3.45
C ALA A 20 -2.44 -2.44 -4.18
N PRO A 21 -2.87 -2.16 -5.42
CA PRO A 21 -2.28 -1.11 -6.23
C PRO A 21 -2.76 0.26 -5.77
N VAL A 22 -1.81 1.10 -5.37
CA VAL A 22 -2.06 2.50 -5.01
C VAL A 22 -1.71 3.36 -6.20
N ASN A 23 -2.64 3.48 -7.15
CA ASN A 23 -2.46 4.25 -8.36
C ASN A 23 -3.47 5.41 -8.44
N LYS A 24 -3.19 6.39 -9.31
CA LYS A 24 -4.05 7.56 -9.49
C LYS A 24 -5.49 7.18 -9.88
N LYS A 25 -5.71 6.02 -10.52
CA LYS A 25 -7.04 5.53 -10.91
C LYS A 25 -7.91 5.15 -9.70
N TYR A 26 -7.32 4.63 -8.63
CA TYR A 26 -8.06 4.20 -7.43
C TYR A 26 -7.92 5.15 -6.24
N ALA A 27 -7.08 6.19 -6.34
CA ALA A 27 -6.83 7.16 -5.28
C ALA A 27 -8.11 7.72 -4.64
N LYS A 28 -9.17 7.97 -5.42
CA LYS A 28 -10.46 8.45 -4.93
C LYS A 28 -11.10 7.51 -3.89
N TYR A 29 -10.86 6.21 -4.01
CA TYR A 29 -11.48 5.19 -3.19
C TYR A 29 -10.59 4.73 -2.03
N VAL A 30 -9.28 4.66 -2.26
CA VAL A 30 -8.33 4.03 -1.32
C VAL A 30 -7.13 4.89 -0.93
N GLY A 31 -7.08 6.15 -1.35
CA GLY A 31 -6.01 7.08 -1.01
C GLY A 31 -4.68 6.74 -1.68
N LEU A 32 -3.66 7.54 -1.43
CA LEU A 32 -2.29 7.37 -1.92
C LEU A 32 -1.27 7.06 -0.82
N LYS A 33 -1.61 7.27 0.46
CA LYS A 33 -0.72 7.08 1.61
C LYS A 33 -0.39 5.61 1.83
N ARG A 34 0.87 5.33 2.17
CA ARG A 34 1.45 3.97 2.22
C ARG A 34 2.68 3.92 3.12
N ASP A 35 2.46 4.07 4.42
CA ASP A 35 3.52 4.08 5.43
C ASP A 35 4.05 2.67 5.70
N PHE A 36 3.13 1.70 5.83
CA PHE A 36 3.47 0.31 6.12
C PHE A 36 2.84 -0.65 5.11
N ARG A 37 3.61 -1.65 4.65
CA ARG A 37 3.08 -2.75 3.86
C ARG A 37 3.40 -4.11 4.48
N LEU A 38 2.36 -4.89 4.74
CA LEU A 38 2.48 -6.28 5.16
C LEU A 38 2.44 -7.18 3.93
N VAL A 39 3.41 -8.11 3.83
CA VAL A 39 3.58 -8.94 2.64
C VAL A 39 3.96 -10.36 3.04
N VAL A 40 3.32 -11.33 2.42
CA VAL A 40 3.71 -12.73 2.54
C VAL A 40 4.92 -13.04 1.64
N ARG A 41 5.81 -13.93 2.10
CA ARG A 41 7.05 -14.28 1.37
C ARG A 41 6.85 -14.61 -0.12
N GLY A 42 5.73 -15.24 -0.48
CA GLY A 42 5.40 -15.57 -1.88
C GLY A 42 5.11 -14.35 -2.77
N ALA A 43 4.50 -13.29 -2.22
CA ALA A 43 4.15 -12.06 -2.94
C ALA A 43 5.32 -11.08 -3.03
N ALA A 44 6.33 -11.22 -2.17
CA ALA A 44 7.52 -10.35 -2.17
C ALA A 44 8.24 -10.32 -3.53
N ARG A 45 8.19 -11.42 -4.31
CA ARG A 45 8.81 -11.51 -5.65
C ARG A 45 8.18 -10.58 -6.69
N ASN A 46 6.89 -10.26 -6.55
CA ASN A 46 6.15 -9.40 -7.48
C ASN A 46 6.15 -7.91 -7.08
N MET A 47 6.80 -7.57 -5.97
CA MET A 47 6.70 -6.22 -5.39
C MET A 47 7.61 -5.19 -6.02
N ALA A 48 8.64 -5.58 -6.79
CA ALA A 48 9.55 -4.63 -7.44
C ALA A 48 8.83 -3.49 -8.21
N PRO A 49 7.82 -3.75 -9.06
CA PRO A 49 7.05 -2.70 -9.72
C PRO A 49 6.15 -1.88 -8.79
N ILE A 50 5.67 -2.46 -7.68
CA ILE A 50 4.80 -1.78 -6.70
C ILE A 50 5.59 -0.80 -5.84
N LEU A 51 6.85 -1.15 -5.54
CA LEU A 51 7.77 -0.35 -4.72
C LEU A 51 8.50 0.74 -5.51
N LYS A 52 8.51 0.65 -6.85
CA LYS A 52 9.15 1.64 -7.71
C LYS A 52 8.46 3.00 -7.53
N GLY A 53 9.09 3.88 -6.74
CA GLY A 53 8.57 5.21 -6.37
C GLY A 53 8.14 5.36 -4.90
N SER A 54 8.31 4.34 -4.05
CA SER A 54 8.11 4.47 -2.60
C SER A 54 9.45 4.71 -1.89
N CYS A 55 9.85 5.98 -1.72
CA CYS A 55 11.11 6.30 -1.04
C CYS A 55 11.05 6.11 0.49
N ASN A 56 9.85 6.06 1.09
CA ASN A 56 9.66 6.10 2.56
C ASN A 56 8.77 4.97 3.12
N ALA A 57 8.54 3.88 2.37
CA ALA A 57 7.67 2.80 2.84
C ALA A 57 8.46 1.71 3.57
N LEU A 58 8.01 1.30 4.76
CA LEU A 58 8.55 0.14 5.46
C LEU A 58 7.77 -1.13 5.06
N ILE A 59 8.52 -2.19 4.72
CA ILE A 59 7.95 -3.49 4.33
C ILE A 59 8.20 -4.49 5.43
N LEU A 60 7.13 -5.11 5.93
CA LEU A 60 7.19 -6.22 6.86
C LEU A 60 6.89 -7.51 6.10
N ILE A 61 7.86 -8.42 6.04
CA ILE A 61 7.71 -9.73 5.41
C ILE A 61 7.43 -10.76 6.50
N SER A 62 6.24 -11.34 6.49
CA SER A 62 5.92 -12.47 7.34
C SER A 62 6.28 -13.78 6.63
N SER A 63 6.98 -14.66 7.35
CA SER A 63 7.12 -16.07 6.97
C SER A 63 6.23 -16.87 7.91
N SER A 64 5.21 -17.52 7.35
CA SER A 64 4.56 -18.66 7.98
C SER A 64 5.51 -19.85 8.08
#